data_AF-A0A662I289-F1
#
_entry.id   AF-A0A662I289-F1
#
_cell.length_a   1.000
_cell.length_b   1.000
_cell.length_c   1.000
_cell.angle_alpha   90.00
_cell.angle_beta   90.00
_cell.angle_gamma   90.00
#
_symmetry.space_group_name_H-M   'P 1'
#
loop_
_entity.id
_entity.type
_entity.pdbx_description
1 polymer ?
#
loop_
_entity_poly.entity_id
_entity_poly.type
_entity_poly.pdbx_seq_one_letter_code
_entity_poly.pdbx_strand_id
1 'polypeptide(L)'
;MSITELRGRGNLVDEIEEAAARIKALREKVDKVRRSIFENVSGDEELSALLKSIVESSEPPEVPQSKLLPAAEGLKEYEERLKNYFEFLVELENKVQKIEKLRGELGEVMRELEAWRSKLSSLSPYHSAEAFKARQKAEDALREIGARPLSETLEELRLSYERGLHVAKVCRVVYSNALKELEGRLGSLRKLVEKARKVAGVEDSAVVEEAARLVEEAEARILEAKEKMPFDDVDVAELRTKVVEAASKLEEIVSRELGPDERRILEEYGRLVKAYEGRRVRFYRLVEHLSRSTGLSLEDTLKLLYRLEKKNLVRILSKLS
;
A
#
# COMPACT_ATOMS: atom_id res chain seq x y z
N MET A 1 31.63 61.32 -47.23
CA MET A 1 31.22 60.56 -46.04
C MET A 1 31.25 61.49 -44.85
N SER A 2 30.12 61.65 -44.16
CA SER A 2 30.03 62.48 -42.95
C SER A 2 30.47 61.70 -41.71
N ILE A 3 30.95 62.40 -40.67
CA ILE A 3 31.31 61.80 -39.36
C ILE A 3 30.11 61.08 -38.73
N THR A 4 28.89 61.53 -39.03
CA THR A 4 27.62 60.94 -38.59
C THR A 4 27.35 59.58 -39.23
N GLU A 5 27.71 59.39 -40.50
CA GLU A 5 27.61 58.09 -41.19
C GLU A 5 28.64 57.07 -40.66
N LEU A 6 29.83 57.54 -40.25
CA LEU A 6 30.86 56.69 -39.63
C LEU A 6 30.47 56.27 -38.21
N ARG A 7 29.89 57.16 -37.40
CA ARG A 7 29.33 56.84 -36.08
C ARG A 7 28.11 55.90 -36.16
N GLY A 8 27.21 56.14 -37.10
CA GLY A 8 26.06 55.27 -37.33
C GLY A 8 26.46 53.84 -37.74
N ARG A 9 27.55 53.70 -38.52
CA ARG A 9 28.12 52.39 -38.86
C ARG A 9 28.84 51.72 -37.69
N GLY A 10 29.54 52.47 -36.84
CA GLY A 10 30.18 51.94 -35.62
C GLY A 10 29.15 51.31 -34.67
N ASN A 11 28.08 52.04 -34.34
CA ASN A 11 27.00 51.53 -33.49
C ASN A 11 26.30 50.29 -34.10
N LEU A 12 26.15 50.25 -35.43
CA LEU A 12 25.54 49.10 -36.11
C LEU A 12 26.43 47.85 -36.03
N VAL A 13 27.75 48.03 -36.07
CA VAL A 13 28.73 46.93 -35.93
C VAL A 13 28.72 46.38 -34.51
N ASP A 14 28.67 47.26 -33.50
CA ASP A 14 28.58 46.86 -32.09
C ASP A 14 27.26 46.09 -31.81
N GLU A 15 26.12 46.55 -32.35
CA GLU A 15 24.82 45.86 -32.23
C GLU A 15 24.83 44.46 -32.88
N ILE A 16 25.51 44.31 -34.03
CA ILE A 16 25.67 43.03 -34.71
C ILE A 16 26.60 42.10 -33.91
N GLU A 17 27.67 42.61 -33.33
CA GLU A 17 28.61 41.84 -32.51
C GLU A 17 27.94 41.32 -31.23
N GLU A 18 27.16 42.16 -30.55
CA GLU A 18 26.38 41.75 -29.39
C GLU A 18 25.30 40.70 -29.75
N ALA A 19 24.58 40.89 -30.86
CA ALA A 19 23.61 39.91 -31.34
C ALA A 19 24.28 38.57 -31.69
N ALA A 20 25.42 38.60 -32.36
CA ALA A 20 26.21 37.41 -32.67
C ALA A 20 26.70 36.69 -31.41
N ALA A 21 27.13 37.42 -30.37
CA ALA A 21 27.51 36.85 -29.08
C ALA A 21 26.33 36.18 -28.36
N ARG A 22 25.15 36.82 -28.34
CA ARG A 22 23.91 36.24 -27.78
C ARG A 22 23.49 34.98 -28.52
N ILE A 23 23.52 35.01 -29.85
CA ILE A 23 23.21 33.88 -30.71
C ILE A 23 24.16 32.72 -30.45
N LYS A 24 25.47 32.98 -30.36
CA LYS A 24 26.47 31.95 -30.06
C LYS A 24 26.20 31.28 -28.72
N ALA A 25 25.96 32.08 -27.67
CA ALA A 25 25.63 31.55 -26.35
C ALA A 25 24.31 30.74 -26.36
N LEU A 26 23.31 31.15 -27.14
CA LEU A 26 22.03 30.46 -27.24
C LEU A 26 22.17 29.13 -28.01
N ARG A 27 23.01 29.08 -29.05
CA ARG A 27 23.35 27.83 -29.76
C ARG A 27 24.05 26.83 -28.83
N GLU A 28 25.02 27.29 -28.04
CA GLU A 28 25.69 26.43 -27.06
C GLU A 28 24.70 25.83 -26.05
N LYS A 29 23.69 26.62 -25.61
CA LYS A 29 22.61 26.13 -24.75
C LYS A 29 21.71 25.11 -25.45
N VAL A 30 21.32 25.36 -26.70
CA VAL A 30 20.53 24.44 -27.52
C VAL A 30 21.26 23.10 -27.69
N ASP A 31 22.54 23.12 -28.05
CA ASP A 31 23.35 21.91 -28.21
C ASP A 31 23.51 21.14 -26.91
N LYS A 32 23.55 21.84 -25.77
CA LYS A 32 23.61 21.22 -24.44
C LYS A 32 22.30 20.51 -24.08
N VAL A 33 21.16 21.18 -24.26
CA VAL A 33 19.83 20.59 -23.98
C VAL A 33 19.56 19.41 -24.91
N ARG A 34 19.87 19.55 -26.21
CA ARG A 34 19.73 18.47 -27.18
C ARG A 34 20.54 17.23 -26.77
N ARG A 35 21.79 17.41 -26.34
CA ARG A 35 22.61 16.30 -25.80
C ARG A 35 21.97 15.66 -24.57
N SER A 36 21.53 16.47 -23.60
CA SER A 36 20.86 15.99 -22.38
C SER A 36 19.62 15.12 -22.69
N ILE A 37 18.78 15.53 -23.64
CA ILE A 37 17.59 14.77 -24.06
C ILE A 37 17.95 13.37 -24.55
N PHE A 38 19.01 13.23 -25.35
CA PHE A 38 19.42 11.93 -25.91
C PHE A 38 20.26 11.10 -24.93
N GLU A 39 21.09 11.72 -24.09
CA GLU A 39 21.87 11.03 -23.05
C GLU A 39 20.95 10.34 -22.03
N ASN A 40 19.89 11.02 -21.58
CA ASN A 40 18.96 10.48 -20.58
C ASN A 40 18.12 9.30 -21.08
N VAL A 41 18.02 9.09 -22.40
CA VAL A 41 17.14 8.08 -23.03
C VAL A 41 17.94 6.99 -23.75
N SER A 42 19.27 6.95 -23.54
CA SER A 42 20.18 6.05 -24.27
C SER A 42 19.88 4.54 -24.12
N GLY A 43 19.04 4.15 -23.15
CA GLY A 43 18.63 2.76 -22.93
C GLY A 43 17.24 2.38 -23.47
N ASP A 44 16.48 3.32 -24.02
CA ASP A 44 15.11 3.09 -24.50
C ASP A 44 14.98 3.36 -26.00
N GLU A 45 14.90 2.29 -26.79
CA GLU A 45 14.85 2.38 -28.25
C GLU A 45 13.58 3.10 -28.75
N GLU A 46 12.45 2.92 -28.08
CA GLU A 46 11.13 3.44 -28.49
C GLU A 46 11.00 4.93 -28.15
N LEU A 47 11.39 5.33 -26.94
CA LEU A 47 11.42 6.73 -26.53
C LEU A 47 12.49 7.51 -27.30
N SER A 48 13.65 6.89 -27.57
CA SER A 48 14.71 7.50 -28.40
C SER A 48 14.26 7.72 -29.84
N ALA A 49 13.54 6.76 -30.44
CA ALA A 49 12.97 6.90 -31.78
C ALA A 49 11.92 8.02 -31.85
N LEU A 50 11.03 8.10 -30.86
CA LEU A 50 10.03 9.18 -30.77
C LEU A 50 10.71 10.54 -30.63
N LEU A 51 11.73 10.66 -29.78
CA LEU A 51 12.46 11.91 -29.58
C LEU A 51 13.23 12.34 -30.82
N LYS A 52 13.84 11.40 -31.54
CA LYS A 52 14.45 11.70 -32.86
C LYS A 52 13.41 12.24 -33.82
N SER A 53 12.25 11.60 -33.96
CA SER A 53 11.18 12.08 -34.84
C SER A 53 10.67 13.49 -34.47
N ILE A 54 10.57 13.81 -33.18
CA ILE A 54 10.13 15.12 -32.70
C ILE A 54 11.20 16.20 -32.91
N VAL A 55 12.46 15.88 -32.66
CA VAL A 55 13.59 16.81 -32.83
C VAL A 55 13.94 16.99 -34.31
N GLU A 56 13.77 15.97 -35.16
CA GLU A 56 14.00 16.05 -36.60
C GLU A 56 12.85 16.76 -37.33
N SER A 57 11.61 16.64 -36.83
CA SER A 57 10.48 17.41 -37.37
C SER A 57 10.50 18.89 -36.98
N SER A 58 11.37 19.27 -36.03
CA SER A 58 11.64 20.65 -35.63
C SER A 58 13.07 21.05 -36.03
N GLU A 59 13.24 21.50 -37.27
CA GLU A 59 14.57 21.89 -37.77
C GLU A 59 15.15 23.08 -36.98
N PRO A 60 16.44 23.04 -36.62
CA PRO A 60 17.12 24.20 -36.06
C PRO A 60 17.03 25.39 -37.03
N PRO A 61 16.81 26.63 -36.56
CA PRO A 61 16.75 27.76 -37.46
C PRO A 61 18.09 27.93 -38.22
N GLU A 62 18.00 28.22 -39.52
CA GLU A 62 19.13 28.46 -40.41
C GLU A 62 19.78 29.85 -40.20
N VAL A 63 21.10 29.93 -40.36
CA VAL A 63 21.82 31.21 -40.24
C VAL A 63 21.49 32.10 -41.44
N PRO A 64 21.09 33.38 -41.23
CA PRO A 64 20.87 34.31 -42.33
C PRO A 64 22.14 34.51 -43.18
N GLN A 65 22.01 34.40 -44.51
CA GLN A 65 23.09 34.71 -45.46
C GLN A 65 22.81 36.06 -46.14
N SER A 66 23.15 37.19 -45.50
CA SER A 66 22.81 38.53 -46.02
C SER A 66 23.88 39.60 -45.80
N LYS A 67 23.77 40.73 -46.53
CA LYS A 67 24.66 41.91 -46.43
C LYS A 67 24.38 42.71 -45.13
N LEU A 68 25.33 43.53 -44.68
CA LEU A 68 25.41 44.18 -43.35
C LEU A 68 24.14 44.78 -42.72
N LEU A 69 23.28 45.51 -43.47
CA LEU A 69 22.06 46.13 -42.90
C LEU A 69 20.89 45.12 -42.76
N PRO A 70 20.54 44.35 -43.82
CA PRO A 70 19.65 43.19 -43.69
C PRO A 70 20.13 42.12 -42.71
N ALA A 71 21.43 42.10 -42.38
CA ALA A 71 22.00 41.20 -41.40
C ALA A 71 21.57 41.56 -39.97
N ALA A 72 21.41 42.84 -39.61
CA ALA A 72 21.02 43.22 -38.24
C ALA A 72 19.56 42.81 -37.92
N GLU A 73 18.63 43.05 -38.84
CA GLU A 73 17.23 42.61 -38.71
C GLU A 73 17.11 41.08 -38.80
N GLY A 74 17.82 40.46 -39.77
CA GLY A 74 17.87 39.01 -39.91
C GLY A 74 18.47 38.30 -38.69
N LEU A 75 19.45 38.90 -38.01
CA LEU A 75 20.02 38.35 -36.77
C LEU A 75 19.02 38.46 -35.60
N LYS A 76 18.19 39.50 -35.52
CA LYS A 76 17.14 39.61 -34.50
C LYS A 76 16.04 38.57 -34.70
N GLU A 77 15.54 38.41 -35.92
CA GLU A 77 14.58 37.35 -36.26
C GLU A 77 15.17 35.95 -36.01
N TYR A 78 16.45 35.76 -36.33
CA TYR A 78 17.16 34.52 -36.03
C TYR A 78 17.26 34.25 -34.52
N GLU A 79 17.62 35.27 -33.73
CA GLU A 79 17.70 35.18 -32.28
C GLU A 79 16.35 34.77 -31.68
N GLU A 80 15.24 35.36 -32.14
CA GLU A 80 13.88 35.01 -31.69
C GLU A 80 13.49 33.58 -32.05
N ARG A 81 13.73 33.15 -33.30
CA ARG A 81 13.47 31.75 -33.71
C ARG A 81 14.28 30.76 -32.88
N LEU A 82 15.54 31.09 -32.60
CA LEU A 82 16.42 30.25 -31.79
C LEU A 82 15.97 30.22 -30.32
N LYS A 83 15.41 31.31 -29.79
CA LYS A 83 14.79 31.34 -28.45
C LYS A 83 13.57 30.43 -28.37
N ASN A 84 12.66 30.54 -29.33
CA ASN A 84 11.47 29.68 -29.38
C ASN A 84 11.83 28.20 -29.50
N TYR A 85 12.85 27.88 -30.33
CA TYR A 85 13.36 26.52 -30.44
C TYR A 85 14.00 26.03 -29.14
N PHE A 86 14.78 26.88 -28.46
CA PHE A 86 15.34 26.56 -27.15
C PHE A 86 14.25 26.30 -26.11
N GLU A 87 13.20 27.12 -26.04
CA GLU A 87 12.06 26.92 -25.13
C GLU A 87 11.33 25.61 -25.40
N PHE A 88 11.11 25.27 -26.68
CA PHE A 88 10.56 23.98 -27.08
C PHE A 88 11.40 22.80 -26.60
N LEU A 89 12.73 22.86 -26.79
CA LEU A 89 13.63 21.80 -26.33
C LEU A 89 13.63 21.67 -24.80
N VAL A 90 13.56 22.78 -24.06
CA VAL A 90 13.45 22.75 -22.60
C VAL A 90 12.12 22.12 -22.15
N GLU A 91 11.00 22.43 -22.83
CA GLU A 91 9.72 21.77 -22.54
C GLU A 91 9.79 20.26 -22.81
N LEU A 92 10.44 19.88 -23.92
CA LEU A 92 10.65 18.49 -24.31
C LEU A 92 11.47 17.73 -23.27
N GLU A 93 12.62 18.29 -22.86
CA GLU A 93 13.48 17.73 -21.81
C GLU A 93 12.70 17.51 -20.50
N ASN A 94 11.90 18.50 -20.08
CA ASN A 94 11.07 18.38 -18.89
C ASN A 94 10.04 17.24 -18.98
N LYS A 95 9.44 17.01 -20.16
CA LYS A 95 8.51 15.88 -20.36
C LYS A 95 9.23 14.55 -20.28
N VAL A 96 10.41 14.43 -20.90
CA VAL A 96 11.23 13.22 -20.86
C VAL A 96 11.63 12.88 -19.43
N GLN A 97 12.13 13.84 -18.66
CA GLN A 97 12.49 13.62 -17.26
C GLN A 97 11.30 13.15 -16.40
N LYS A 98 10.10 13.71 -16.64
CA LYS A 98 8.88 13.26 -15.95
C LYS A 98 8.48 11.83 -16.33
N ILE A 99 8.61 11.48 -17.61
CA ILE A 99 8.35 10.10 -18.09
C ILE A 99 9.31 9.13 -17.40
N GLU A 100 10.62 9.38 -17.44
CA GLU A 100 11.62 8.52 -16.79
C GLU A 100 11.36 8.33 -15.30
N LYS A 101 11.01 9.42 -14.60
CA LYS A 101 10.62 9.35 -13.20
C LYS A 101 9.38 8.45 -13.00
N LEU A 102 8.32 8.67 -13.76
CA LEU A 102 7.08 7.88 -13.67
C LEU A 102 7.30 6.42 -14.04
N ARG A 103 8.20 6.11 -14.97
CA ARG A 103 8.56 4.72 -15.30
C ARG A 103 9.16 4.00 -14.10
N GLY A 104 10.11 4.65 -13.41
CA GLY A 104 10.70 4.12 -12.19
C GLY A 104 9.63 3.87 -11.11
N GLU A 105 8.81 4.88 -10.83
CA GLU A 105 7.74 4.80 -9.84
C GLU A 105 6.69 3.73 -10.20
N LEU A 106 6.30 3.61 -11.46
CA LEU A 106 5.40 2.57 -11.96
C LEU A 106 6.00 1.16 -11.79
N GLY A 107 7.30 1.00 -12.02
CA GLY A 107 7.98 -0.28 -11.80
C GLY A 107 7.89 -0.76 -10.34
N GLU A 108 7.96 0.16 -9.38
CA GLU A 108 7.76 -0.15 -7.95
C GLU A 108 6.31 -0.53 -7.66
N VAL A 109 5.36 0.25 -8.16
CA VAL A 109 3.92 0.00 -7.99
C VAL A 109 3.51 -1.34 -8.61
N MET A 110 4.02 -1.67 -9.79
CA MET A 110 3.76 -2.95 -10.45
C MET A 110 4.25 -4.15 -9.62
N ARG A 111 5.43 -4.01 -8.99
CA ARG A 111 5.98 -5.03 -8.08
C ARG A 111 5.10 -5.19 -6.85
N GLU A 112 4.66 -4.09 -6.24
CA GLU A 112 3.75 -4.11 -5.10
C GLU A 112 2.40 -4.74 -5.46
N LEU A 113 1.83 -4.41 -6.63
CA LEU A 113 0.57 -4.98 -7.12
C LEU A 113 0.65 -6.49 -7.37
N GLU A 114 1.77 -7.00 -7.90
CA GLU A 114 1.96 -8.45 -8.06
C GLU A 114 2.04 -9.16 -6.69
N ALA A 115 2.73 -8.56 -5.72
CA ALA A 115 2.77 -9.07 -4.35
C ALA A 115 1.36 -9.09 -3.72
N TRP A 116 0.59 -8.00 -3.88
CA TRP A 116 -0.81 -7.94 -3.43
C TRP A 116 -1.70 -8.98 -4.10
N ARG A 117 -1.54 -9.18 -5.42
CA ARG A 117 -2.28 -10.20 -6.18
C ARG A 117 -2.07 -11.58 -5.57
N SER A 118 -0.81 -11.97 -5.34
CA SER A 118 -0.47 -13.25 -4.71
C SER A 118 -1.08 -13.36 -3.31
N LYS A 119 -0.84 -12.34 -2.47
CA LYS A 119 -1.30 -12.28 -1.07
C LYS A 119 -2.82 -12.37 -0.91
N LEU A 120 -3.57 -11.79 -1.84
CA LEU A 120 -5.03 -11.75 -1.79
C LEU A 120 -5.72 -12.86 -2.60
N SER A 121 -4.99 -13.71 -3.32
CA SER A 121 -5.58 -14.74 -4.18
C SER A 121 -6.58 -15.65 -3.46
N SER A 122 -6.25 -16.10 -2.24
CA SER A 122 -7.11 -16.93 -1.38
C SER A 122 -8.06 -16.14 -0.48
N LEU A 123 -7.75 -14.87 -0.20
CA LEU A 123 -8.51 -14.03 0.74
C LEU A 123 -9.62 -13.22 0.06
N SER A 124 -9.32 -12.67 -1.11
CA SER A 124 -10.26 -11.87 -1.89
C SER A 124 -9.93 -11.93 -3.38
N PRO A 125 -10.50 -12.91 -4.11
CA PRO A 125 -10.28 -13.08 -5.55
C PRO A 125 -10.61 -11.82 -6.35
N TYR A 126 -11.61 -11.05 -5.92
CA TYR A 126 -11.97 -9.77 -6.53
C TYR A 126 -10.82 -8.76 -6.50
N HIS A 127 -10.25 -8.49 -5.32
CA HIS A 127 -9.16 -7.53 -5.18
C HIS A 127 -7.85 -8.03 -5.78
N SER A 128 -7.61 -9.35 -5.75
CA SER A 128 -6.50 -9.97 -6.49
C SER A 128 -6.61 -9.71 -7.99
N ALA A 129 -7.82 -9.86 -8.56
CA ALA A 129 -8.06 -9.55 -9.97
C ALA A 129 -7.92 -8.06 -10.29
N GLU A 130 -8.36 -7.17 -9.40
CA GLU A 130 -8.17 -5.72 -9.58
C GLU A 130 -6.68 -5.32 -9.53
N ALA A 131 -5.88 -5.92 -8.63
CA ALA A 131 -4.43 -5.73 -8.60
C ALA A 131 -3.77 -6.20 -9.89
N PHE A 132 -4.19 -7.35 -10.41
CA PHE A 132 -3.73 -7.87 -11.70
C PHE A 132 -4.06 -6.93 -12.87
N LYS A 133 -5.30 -6.46 -12.98
CA LYS A 133 -5.72 -5.52 -14.03
C LYS A 133 -4.98 -4.19 -13.95
N ALA A 134 -4.76 -3.66 -12.74
CA ALA A 134 -4.02 -2.42 -12.55
C ALA A 134 -2.55 -2.58 -12.98
N ARG A 135 -1.93 -3.72 -12.65
CA ARG A 135 -0.58 -4.04 -13.10
C ARG A 135 -0.52 -4.17 -14.62
N GLN A 136 -1.45 -4.89 -15.25
CA GLN A 136 -1.49 -5.02 -16.70
C GLN A 136 -1.64 -3.65 -17.37
N LYS A 137 -2.53 -2.80 -16.88
CA LYS A 137 -2.69 -1.45 -17.43
C LYS A 137 -1.40 -0.63 -17.33
N ALA A 138 -0.69 -0.72 -16.21
CA ALA A 138 0.62 -0.08 -16.05
C ALA A 138 1.67 -0.66 -17.01
N GLU A 139 1.68 -1.98 -17.20
CA GLU A 139 2.58 -2.66 -18.14
C GLU A 139 2.32 -2.25 -19.59
N ASP A 140 1.06 -2.16 -19.99
CA ASP A 140 0.65 -1.72 -21.33
C ASP A 140 1.01 -0.24 -21.54
N ALA A 141 0.79 0.63 -20.53
CA ALA A 141 1.20 2.03 -20.61
C ALA A 141 2.72 2.21 -20.78
N LEU A 142 3.53 1.31 -20.22
CA LEU A 142 4.98 1.30 -20.43
C LEU A 142 5.39 0.76 -21.80
N ARG A 143 4.68 -0.24 -22.33
CA ARG A 143 4.94 -0.81 -23.67
C ARG A 143 4.51 0.12 -24.80
N GLU A 144 3.54 0.98 -24.56
CA GLU A 144 3.03 1.93 -25.56
C GLU A 144 3.77 3.28 -25.55
N ILE A 145 4.92 3.36 -24.87
CA ILE A 145 5.82 4.50 -24.98
C ILE A 145 6.28 4.59 -26.44
N GLY A 146 6.16 5.77 -27.06
CA GLY A 146 6.49 5.94 -28.50
C GLY A 146 5.31 5.75 -29.45
N ALA A 147 4.22 5.08 -29.04
CA ALA A 147 3.05 4.87 -29.90
C ALA A 147 2.11 6.09 -29.97
N ARG A 148 2.27 7.06 -29.06
CA ARG A 148 1.42 8.25 -28.91
C ARG A 148 2.28 9.50 -28.73
N PRO A 149 1.72 10.72 -28.92
CA PRO A 149 2.42 11.96 -28.59
C PRO A 149 2.89 11.97 -27.12
N LEU A 150 4.06 12.57 -26.85
CA LEU A 150 4.67 12.62 -25.50
C LEU A 150 3.72 13.12 -24.41
N SER A 151 2.88 14.11 -24.71
CA SER A 151 1.91 14.64 -23.75
C SER A 151 0.85 13.59 -23.36
N GLU A 152 0.40 12.77 -24.31
CA GLU A 152 -0.57 11.70 -24.06
C GLU A 152 0.09 10.51 -23.33
N THR A 153 1.32 10.16 -23.71
CA THR A 153 2.12 9.14 -22.99
C THR A 153 2.30 9.55 -21.53
N LEU A 154 2.67 10.80 -21.26
CA LEU A 154 2.83 11.30 -19.90
C LEU A 154 1.53 11.18 -19.08
N GLU A 155 0.39 11.53 -19.67
CA GLU A 155 -0.90 11.44 -18.98
C GLU A 155 -1.32 9.99 -18.74
N GLU A 156 -1.14 9.07 -19.70
CA GLU A 156 -1.46 7.65 -19.51
C GLU A 156 -0.60 7.02 -18.41
N LEU A 157 0.70 7.33 -18.37
CA LEU A 157 1.59 6.88 -17.29
C LEU A 157 1.13 7.43 -15.94
N ARG A 158 0.75 8.71 -15.86
CA ARG A 158 0.22 9.32 -14.63
C ARG A 158 -1.07 8.65 -14.16
N LEU A 159 -2.04 8.45 -15.05
CA LEU A 159 -3.31 7.81 -14.72
C LEU A 159 -3.11 6.35 -14.28
N SER A 160 -2.19 5.64 -14.93
CA SER A 160 -1.86 4.26 -14.57
C SER A 160 -1.17 4.19 -13.20
N TYR A 161 -0.31 5.16 -12.89
CA TYR A 161 0.36 5.27 -11.61
C TYR A 161 -0.63 5.57 -10.48
N GLU A 162 -1.48 6.57 -10.64
CA GLU A 162 -2.52 6.93 -9.66
C GLU A 162 -3.48 5.76 -9.41
N ARG A 163 -3.90 5.06 -10.47
CA ARG A 163 -4.73 3.85 -10.36
C ARG A 163 -4.00 2.75 -9.57
N GLY A 164 -2.74 2.50 -9.88
CA GLY A 164 -1.94 1.48 -9.21
C GLY A 164 -1.80 1.76 -7.70
N LEU A 165 -1.49 2.99 -7.32
CA LEU A 165 -1.44 3.42 -5.92
C LEU A 165 -2.79 3.23 -5.21
N HIS A 166 -3.88 3.61 -5.88
CA HIS A 166 -5.23 3.45 -5.33
C HIS A 166 -5.55 1.97 -5.05
N VAL A 167 -5.29 1.09 -6.02
CA VAL A 167 -5.55 -0.35 -5.88
C VAL A 167 -4.65 -0.96 -4.80
N ALA A 168 -3.36 -0.61 -4.74
CA ALA A 168 -2.46 -1.07 -3.69
C ALA A 168 -2.96 -0.67 -2.29
N LYS A 169 -3.43 0.58 -2.13
CA LYS A 169 -4.03 1.05 -0.88
C LYS A 169 -5.27 0.24 -0.48
N VAL A 170 -6.16 -0.07 -1.43
CA VAL A 170 -7.35 -0.88 -1.15
C VAL A 170 -6.96 -2.30 -0.76
N CYS A 171 -6.01 -2.92 -1.47
CA CYS A 171 -5.49 -4.25 -1.14
C CYS A 171 -4.92 -4.30 0.28
N ARG A 172 -4.17 -3.27 0.67
CA ARG A 172 -3.62 -3.10 2.02
C ARG A 172 -4.71 -3.09 3.09
N VAL A 173 -5.79 -2.36 2.86
CA VAL A 173 -6.93 -2.28 3.79
C VAL A 173 -7.62 -3.65 3.92
N VAL A 174 -7.84 -4.34 2.80
CA VAL A 174 -8.47 -5.67 2.79
C VAL A 174 -7.63 -6.66 3.61
N TYR A 175 -6.32 -6.71 3.36
CA TYR A 175 -5.41 -7.58 4.09
C TYR A 175 -5.33 -7.23 5.58
N SER A 176 -5.22 -5.93 5.91
CA SER A 176 -5.20 -5.46 7.30
C SER A 176 -6.47 -5.86 8.06
N ASN A 177 -7.63 -5.80 7.41
CA ASN A 177 -8.89 -6.24 8.00
C ASN A 177 -8.91 -7.75 8.24
N ALA A 178 -8.36 -8.54 7.31
CA ALA A 178 -8.24 -9.99 7.48
C ALA A 178 -7.32 -10.36 8.66
N LEU A 179 -6.17 -9.67 8.80
CA LEU A 179 -5.29 -9.82 9.97
C LEU A 179 -6.02 -9.45 11.27
N LYS A 180 -6.78 -8.34 11.28
CA LYS A 180 -7.56 -7.91 12.46
C LYS A 180 -8.64 -8.91 12.84
N GLU A 181 -9.33 -9.52 11.87
CA GLU A 181 -10.28 -10.60 12.14
C GLU A 181 -9.57 -11.78 12.81
N LEU A 182 -8.40 -12.16 12.29
CA LEU A 182 -7.60 -13.25 12.83
C LEU A 182 -7.12 -12.97 14.26
N GLU A 183 -6.69 -11.75 14.56
CA GLU A 183 -6.39 -11.31 15.95
C GLU A 183 -7.59 -11.47 16.88
N GLY A 184 -8.79 -11.12 16.42
CA GLY A 184 -10.02 -11.33 17.19
C GLY A 184 -10.31 -12.81 17.47
N ARG A 185 -10.03 -13.69 16.50
CA ARG A 185 -10.14 -15.15 16.66
C ARG A 185 -9.09 -15.68 17.63
N LEU A 186 -7.84 -15.23 17.53
CA LEU A 186 -6.76 -15.61 18.44
C LEU A 186 -7.05 -15.18 19.88
N GLY A 187 -7.56 -13.97 20.09
CA GLY A 187 -7.99 -13.52 21.42
C GLY A 187 -9.15 -14.36 22.01
N SER A 188 -9.99 -14.95 21.15
CA SER A 188 -11.02 -15.91 21.58
C SER A 188 -10.42 -17.28 21.89
N LEU A 189 -9.51 -17.77 21.04
CA LEU A 189 -8.78 -19.01 21.23
C LEU A 189 -7.96 -18.98 22.52
N ARG A 190 -7.27 -17.87 22.83
CA ARG A 190 -6.53 -17.69 24.07
C ARG A 190 -7.40 -17.88 25.32
N LYS A 191 -8.60 -17.28 25.34
CA LYS A 191 -9.55 -17.46 26.44
C LYS A 191 -10.01 -18.91 26.56
N LEU A 192 -10.16 -19.59 25.43
CA LEU A 192 -10.53 -20.99 25.39
C LEU A 192 -9.39 -21.89 25.90
N VAL A 193 -8.12 -21.58 25.56
CA VAL A 193 -6.92 -22.22 26.12
C VAL A 193 -6.91 -22.08 27.64
N GLU A 194 -7.12 -20.87 28.18
CA GLU A 194 -7.18 -20.64 29.63
C GLU A 194 -8.29 -21.45 30.31
N LYS A 195 -9.44 -21.59 29.65
CA LYS A 195 -10.57 -22.41 30.14
C LYS A 195 -10.24 -23.90 30.10
N ALA A 196 -9.65 -24.37 29.00
CA ALA A 196 -9.25 -25.76 28.81
C ALA A 196 -8.17 -26.16 29.82
N ARG A 197 -7.15 -25.33 30.06
CA ARG A 197 -6.10 -25.56 31.08
C ARG A 197 -6.66 -25.85 32.48
N LYS A 198 -7.83 -25.33 32.82
CA LYS A 198 -8.45 -25.51 34.15
C LYS A 198 -9.20 -26.83 34.29
N VAL A 199 -9.62 -27.44 33.19
CA VAL A 199 -10.49 -28.63 33.20
C VAL A 199 -9.82 -29.85 32.57
N ALA A 200 -8.83 -29.65 31.71
CA ALA A 200 -8.13 -30.70 31.01
C ALA A 200 -7.50 -31.71 31.98
N GLY A 201 -7.68 -33.00 31.68
CA GLY A 201 -6.93 -34.09 32.29
C GLY A 201 -5.49 -34.10 31.81
N VAL A 202 -4.67 -35.01 32.38
CA VAL A 202 -3.25 -35.16 32.01
C VAL A 202 -3.12 -35.55 30.53
N GLU A 203 -4.05 -36.35 30.04
CA GLU A 203 -4.15 -36.82 28.66
C GLU A 203 -4.36 -35.72 27.62
N ASP A 204 -5.04 -34.62 27.97
CA ASP A 204 -5.30 -33.52 27.04
C ASP A 204 -4.30 -32.36 27.17
N SER A 205 -3.43 -32.39 28.20
CA SER A 205 -2.50 -31.29 28.50
C SER A 205 -1.62 -30.93 27.31
N ALA A 206 -1.16 -31.92 26.53
CA ALA A 206 -0.35 -31.68 25.35
C ALA A 206 -1.12 -30.88 24.26
N VAL A 207 -2.40 -31.20 24.04
CA VAL A 207 -3.25 -30.52 23.06
C VAL A 207 -3.50 -29.06 23.47
N VAL A 208 -3.70 -28.82 24.77
CA VAL A 208 -3.89 -27.47 25.30
C VAL A 208 -2.63 -26.62 25.17
N GLU A 209 -1.45 -27.19 25.44
CA GLU A 209 -0.18 -26.47 25.28
C GLU A 209 0.19 -26.24 23.82
N GLU A 210 -0.13 -27.16 22.90
CA GLU A 210 0.03 -26.95 21.46
C GLU A 210 -0.82 -25.77 20.98
N ALA A 211 -2.08 -25.69 21.40
CA ALA A 211 -2.95 -24.56 21.07
C ALA A 211 -2.46 -23.24 21.69
N ALA A 212 -1.86 -23.27 22.89
CA ALA A 212 -1.27 -22.10 23.52
C ALA A 212 -0.07 -21.57 22.70
N ARG A 213 0.83 -22.46 22.27
CA ARG A 213 1.97 -22.10 21.40
C ARG A 213 1.50 -21.56 20.06
N LEU A 214 0.49 -22.18 19.45
CA LEU A 214 -0.11 -21.68 18.21
C LEU A 214 -0.59 -20.23 18.35
N VAL A 215 -1.21 -19.87 19.49
CA VAL A 215 -1.63 -18.48 19.74
C VAL A 215 -0.45 -17.54 19.77
N GLU A 216 0.60 -17.86 20.52
CA GLU A 216 1.79 -17.00 20.65
C GLU A 216 2.53 -16.84 19.31
N GLU A 217 2.75 -17.93 18.58
CA GLU A 217 3.38 -17.93 17.26
C GLU A 217 2.54 -17.14 16.23
N ALA A 218 1.23 -17.33 16.23
CA ALA A 218 0.32 -16.64 15.32
C ALA A 218 0.31 -15.12 15.57
N GLU A 219 0.33 -14.70 16.84
CA GLU A 219 0.37 -13.27 17.20
C GLU A 219 1.69 -12.60 16.77
N ALA A 220 2.82 -13.29 16.96
CA ALA A 220 4.12 -12.81 16.50
C ALA A 220 4.15 -12.66 14.97
N ARG A 221 3.64 -13.67 14.23
CA ARG A 221 3.55 -13.63 12.77
C ARG A 221 2.65 -12.50 12.27
N ILE A 222 1.51 -12.26 12.93
CA ILE A 222 0.61 -11.14 12.56
C ILE A 222 1.28 -9.78 12.79
N LEU A 223 2.03 -9.63 13.88
CA LEU A 223 2.76 -8.39 14.15
C LEU A 223 3.79 -8.11 13.04
N GLU A 224 4.56 -9.13 12.66
CA GLU A 224 5.53 -9.03 11.56
C GLU A 224 4.85 -8.73 10.21
N ALA A 225 3.71 -9.37 9.94
CA ALA A 225 2.95 -9.12 8.71
C ALA A 225 2.47 -7.67 8.60
N LYS A 226 2.14 -7.03 9.72
CA LYS A 226 1.73 -5.62 9.75
C LYS A 226 2.84 -4.66 9.31
N GLU A 227 4.09 -5.02 9.57
CA GLU A 227 5.25 -4.20 9.22
C GLU A 227 5.74 -4.46 7.79
N LYS A 228 5.62 -5.71 7.32
CA LYS A 228 6.24 -6.16 6.06
C LYS A 228 5.27 -6.30 4.88
N MET A 229 3.96 -6.11 5.08
CA MET A 229 2.98 -6.25 4.00
C MET A 229 3.32 -5.37 2.77
N PRO A 230 3.13 -5.86 1.53
CA PRO A 230 2.61 -7.19 1.16
C PRO A 230 3.64 -8.33 1.13
N PHE A 231 4.89 -8.07 1.50
CA PHE A 231 6.03 -8.99 1.34
C PHE A 231 6.27 -9.90 2.56
N ASP A 232 5.28 -10.04 3.45
CA ASP A 232 5.34 -10.95 4.58
C ASP A 232 5.13 -12.42 4.16
N ASP A 233 5.43 -13.36 5.05
CA ASP A 233 5.27 -14.81 4.83
C ASP A 233 4.01 -15.41 5.50
N VAL A 234 3.03 -14.57 5.83
CA VAL A 234 1.80 -15.03 6.48
C VAL A 234 0.75 -15.43 5.46
N ASP A 235 0.38 -16.72 5.50
CA ASP A 235 -0.84 -17.23 4.88
C ASP A 235 -1.99 -17.14 5.90
N VAL A 236 -2.83 -16.13 5.72
CA VAL A 236 -3.97 -15.87 6.59
C VAL A 236 -5.04 -16.96 6.49
N ALA A 237 -5.20 -17.59 5.31
CA ALA A 237 -6.19 -18.64 5.12
C ALA A 237 -5.76 -19.92 5.86
N GLU A 238 -4.50 -20.31 5.72
CA GLU A 238 -3.91 -21.45 6.45
C GLU A 238 -3.99 -21.23 7.96
N LEU A 239 -3.57 -20.04 8.43
CA LEU A 239 -3.56 -19.73 9.85
C LEU A 239 -4.97 -19.70 10.45
N ARG A 240 -5.96 -19.22 9.68
CA ARG A 240 -7.38 -19.29 10.06
C ARG A 240 -7.85 -20.73 10.25
N THR A 241 -7.48 -21.65 9.35
CA THR A 241 -7.82 -23.07 9.47
C THR A 241 -7.23 -23.68 10.74
N LYS A 242 -5.93 -23.45 11.00
CA LYS A 242 -5.26 -23.90 12.22
C LYS A 242 -5.94 -23.39 13.49
N VAL A 243 -6.33 -22.12 13.52
CA VAL A 243 -7.05 -21.51 14.65
C VAL A 243 -8.42 -22.15 14.87
N VAL A 244 -9.17 -22.45 13.80
CA VAL A 244 -10.47 -23.11 13.89
C VAL A 244 -10.32 -24.55 14.41
N GLU A 245 -9.37 -25.31 13.88
CA GLU A 245 -9.11 -26.68 14.32
C GLU A 245 -8.69 -26.74 15.79
N ALA A 246 -7.80 -25.85 16.22
CA ALA A 246 -7.41 -25.74 17.61
C ALA A 246 -8.60 -25.37 18.51
N ALA A 247 -9.44 -24.43 18.09
CA ALA A 247 -10.64 -24.06 18.83
C ALA A 247 -11.58 -25.26 19.01
N SER A 248 -11.86 -26.01 17.94
CA SER A 248 -12.73 -27.19 18.01
C SER A 248 -12.20 -28.27 18.96
N LYS A 249 -10.90 -28.55 18.94
CA LYS A 249 -10.27 -29.51 19.87
C LYS A 249 -10.43 -29.07 21.33
N LEU A 250 -10.20 -27.79 21.62
CA LEU A 250 -10.33 -27.27 22.98
C LEU A 250 -11.80 -27.21 23.43
N GLU A 251 -12.73 -26.90 22.54
CA GLU A 251 -14.17 -26.96 22.82
C GLU A 251 -14.60 -28.38 23.17
N GLU A 252 -14.07 -29.41 22.50
CA GLU A 252 -14.33 -30.81 22.81
C GLU A 252 -13.82 -31.19 24.21
N ILE A 253 -12.58 -30.81 24.55
CA ILE A 253 -12.00 -31.04 25.89
C ILE A 253 -12.87 -30.38 26.96
N VAL A 254 -13.20 -29.10 26.78
CA VAL A 254 -14.05 -28.36 27.73
C VAL A 254 -15.44 -28.99 27.82
N SER A 255 -15.96 -29.51 26.72
CA SER A 255 -17.28 -30.13 26.64
C SER A 255 -17.33 -31.49 27.33
N ARG A 256 -16.30 -32.32 27.16
CA ARG A 256 -16.22 -33.64 27.80
C ARG A 256 -16.22 -33.52 29.33
N GLU A 257 -15.52 -32.53 29.84
CA GLU A 257 -15.36 -32.31 31.27
C GLU A 257 -16.50 -31.51 31.92
N LEU A 258 -17.38 -30.89 31.12
CA LEU A 258 -18.54 -30.11 31.61
C LEU A 258 -19.86 -30.69 31.11
N GLY A 259 -20.72 -31.08 32.05
CA GLY A 259 -22.11 -31.43 31.75
C GLY A 259 -22.89 -30.24 31.14
N PRO A 260 -24.00 -30.48 30.43
CA PRO A 260 -24.78 -29.44 29.77
C PRO A 260 -25.27 -28.34 30.74
N ASP A 261 -25.65 -28.71 31.96
CA ASP A 261 -26.09 -27.75 32.98
C ASP A 261 -24.93 -26.95 33.58
N GLU A 262 -23.75 -27.55 33.74
CA GLU A 262 -22.53 -26.84 34.16
C GLU A 262 -22.14 -25.77 33.13
N ARG A 263 -22.32 -26.06 31.83
CA ARG A 263 -22.06 -25.07 30.77
C ARG A 263 -23.05 -23.91 30.79
N ARG A 264 -24.36 -24.19 30.92
CA ARG A 264 -25.38 -23.13 31.02
C ARG A 264 -25.11 -22.19 32.18
N ILE A 265 -24.81 -22.73 33.37
CA ILE A 265 -24.46 -21.92 34.54
C ILE A 265 -23.21 -21.08 34.27
N LEU A 266 -22.18 -21.68 33.65
CA LEU A 266 -20.92 -20.99 33.40
C LEU A 266 -21.06 -19.85 32.37
N GLU A 267 -21.88 -20.03 31.34
CA GLU A 267 -22.20 -19.00 30.35
C GLU A 267 -22.94 -17.82 30.96
N GLU A 268 -24.01 -18.08 31.73
CA GLU A 268 -24.77 -17.04 32.43
C GLU A 268 -23.93 -16.34 33.50
N TYR A 269 -23.10 -17.09 34.23
CA TYR A 269 -22.13 -16.52 35.16
C TYR A 269 -21.16 -15.58 34.44
N GLY A 270 -20.64 -15.98 33.28
CA GLY A 270 -19.76 -15.14 32.45
C GLY A 270 -20.43 -13.85 31.96
N ARG A 271 -21.72 -13.91 31.58
CA ARG A 271 -22.53 -12.73 31.21
C ARG A 271 -22.66 -11.78 32.40
N LEU A 272 -22.95 -12.31 33.59
CA LEU A 272 -23.04 -11.52 34.82
C LEU A 272 -21.71 -10.87 35.19
N VAL A 273 -20.60 -11.60 35.14
CA VAL A 273 -19.28 -11.03 35.45
C VAL A 273 -18.99 -9.81 34.56
N LYS A 274 -19.33 -9.87 33.26
CA LYS A 274 -19.21 -8.72 32.35
C LYS A 274 -20.16 -7.59 32.73
N ALA A 275 -21.44 -7.88 32.95
CA ALA A 275 -22.45 -6.87 33.26
C ALA A 275 -22.17 -6.10 34.56
N TYR A 276 -21.54 -6.77 35.54
CA TYR A 276 -21.21 -6.17 36.82
C TYR A 276 -19.77 -5.61 36.89
N GLU A 277 -18.96 -5.74 35.83
CA GLU A 277 -17.56 -5.24 35.76
C GLU A 277 -16.73 -5.56 37.03
N GLY A 278 -16.90 -6.76 37.60
CA GLY A 278 -16.19 -7.18 38.81
C GLY A 278 -16.69 -6.54 40.13
N ARG A 279 -17.82 -5.82 40.13
CA ARG A 279 -18.48 -5.34 41.35
C ARG A 279 -18.96 -6.51 42.22
N ARG A 280 -18.97 -6.28 43.53
CA ARG A 280 -19.45 -7.28 44.50
C ARG A 280 -20.97 -7.41 44.42
N VAL A 281 -21.45 -8.65 44.30
CA VAL A 281 -22.89 -8.98 44.31
C VAL A 281 -23.18 -9.86 45.52
N ARG A 282 -24.33 -9.65 46.19
CA ARG A 282 -24.76 -10.53 47.28
C ARG A 282 -25.00 -11.94 46.73
N PHE A 283 -24.44 -12.96 47.37
CA PHE A 283 -24.45 -14.34 46.88
C PHE A 283 -25.85 -14.86 46.53
N TYR A 284 -26.86 -14.63 47.36
CA TYR A 284 -28.22 -15.09 47.08
C TYR A 284 -28.79 -14.50 45.77
N ARG A 285 -28.45 -13.25 45.41
CA ARG A 285 -28.90 -12.63 44.15
C ARG A 285 -28.23 -13.26 42.93
N LEU A 286 -26.97 -13.66 43.07
CA LEU A 286 -26.26 -14.39 42.02
C LEU A 286 -26.97 -15.73 41.75
N VAL A 287 -27.25 -16.49 42.81
CA VAL A 287 -27.91 -17.80 42.72
C VAL A 287 -29.32 -17.69 42.15
N GLU A 288 -30.14 -16.74 42.63
CA GLU A 288 -31.49 -16.51 42.10
C GLU A 288 -31.48 -16.13 40.62
N HIS A 289 -30.54 -15.29 40.20
CA HIS A 289 -30.43 -14.89 38.81
C HIS A 289 -30.03 -16.06 37.90
N LEU A 290 -29.03 -16.84 38.31
CA LEU A 290 -28.58 -18.01 37.57
C LEU A 290 -29.68 -19.08 37.48
N SER A 291 -30.40 -19.35 38.56
CA SER A 291 -31.53 -20.28 38.57
C SER A 291 -32.62 -19.84 37.58
N ARG A 292 -33.02 -18.56 37.60
CA ARG A 292 -34.05 -18.03 36.68
C ARG A 292 -33.62 -18.03 35.21
N SER A 293 -32.36 -17.71 34.92
CA SER A 293 -31.84 -17.62 33.55
C SER A 293 -31.58 -19.00 32.93
N THR A 294 -31.18 -19.98 33.73
CA THR A 294 -30.87 -21.34 33.26
C THR A 294 -32.07 -22.30 33.36
N GLY A 295 -33.11 -21.94 34.10
CA GLY A 295 -34.28 -22.79 34.36
C GLY A 295 -34.05 -23.91 35.38
N LEU A 296 -32.88 -23.91 36.04
CA LEU A 296 -32.50 -24.90 37.04
C LEU A 296 -33.03 -24.53 38.43
N SER A 297 -33.24 -25.52 39.29
CA SER A 297 -33.64 -25.27 40.68
C SER A 297 -32.55 -24.49 41.43
N LEU A 298 -32.91 -23.78 42.50
CA LEU A 298 -31.92 -23.08 43.35
C LEU A 298 -30.89 -24.06 43.93
N GLU A 299 -31.32 -25.27 44.30
CA GLU A 299 -30.46 -26.30 44.87
C GLU A 299 -29.46 -26.83 43.83
N ASP A 300 -29.92 -27.13 42.62
CA ASP A 300 -29.04 -27.58 41.53
C ASP A 300 -28.07 -26.49 41.10
N THR A 301 -28.54 -25.24 41.07
CA THR A 301 -27.70 -24.07 40.80
C THR A 301 -26.55 -23.96 41.81
N LEU A 302 -26.82 -24.13 43.11
CA LEU A 302 -25.80 -24.13 44.16
C LEU A 302 -24.81 -25.29 43.99
N LYS A 303 -25.30 -26.50 43.73
CA LYS A 303 -24.45 -27.69 43.50
C LYS A 303 -23.52 -27.50 42.31
N LEU A 304 -24.04 -26.97 41.20
CA LEU A 304 -23.29 -26.71 39.98
C LEU A 304 -22.27 -25.58 40.17
N LEU A 305 -22.64 -24.50 40.87
CA LEU A 305 -21.71 -23.43 41.23
C LEU A 305 -20.54 -23.95 42.06
N TYR A 306 -20.80 -24.81 43.05
CA TYR A 306 -19.75 -25.45 43.84
C TYR A 306 -18.84 -26.35 42.98
N ARG A 307 -19.41 -27.16 42.07
CA ARG A 307 -18.62 -27.99 41.15
C ARG A 307 -17.74 -27.15 40.22
N LEU A 308 -18.29 -26.07 39.67
CA LEU A 308 -17.57 -25.14 38.80
C LEU A 308 -16.49 -24.35 39.55
N GLU A 309 -16.75 -23.97 40.80
CA GLU A 309 -15.73 -23.36 41.68
C GLU A 309 -14.61 -24.35 41.99
N LYS A 310 -14.93 -25.61 42.31
CA LYS A 310 -13.94 -26.67 42.53
C LYS A 310 -13.06 -26.92 41.29
N LYS A 311 -13.61 -26.75 40.09
CA LYS A 311 -12.89 -26.77 38.80
C LYS A 311 -12.17 -25.45 38.47
N ASN A 312 -12.13 -24.47 39.38
CA ASN A 312 -11.57 -23.12 39.21
C ASN A 312 -12.14 -22.32 38.01
N LEU A 313 -13.34 -22.67 37.55
CA LEU A 313 -14.04 -22.02 36.44
C LEU A 313 -14.84 -20.80 36.89
N VAL A 314 -15.30 -20.83 38.13
CA VAL A 314 -16.06 -19.77 38.80
C VAL A 314 -15.28 -19.39 40.06
N ARG A 315 -15.24 -18.10 40.41
CA ARG A 315 -14.60 -17.64 41.64
C ARG A 315 -15.62 -16.92 42.51
N ILE A 316 -16.00 -17.53 43.63
CA ILE A 316 -16.96 -16.95 44.57
C ILE A 316 -16.17 -16.46 45.78
N LEU A 317 -15.97 -15.14 45.88
CA LEU A 317 -15.27 -14.56 47.02
C LEU A 317 -16.28 -14.18 48.09
N SER A 318 -16.20 -14.84 49.25
CA SER A 318 -16.97 -14.48 50.43
C SER A 318 -16.19 -13.45 51.27
N LYS A 319 -16.91 -12.42 51.77
CA LYS A 319 -16.37 -11.54 52.80
C LYS A 319 -16.78 -12.11 54.15
N LEU A 320 -15.83 -12.65 54.90
CA LEU A 320 -16.04 -12.99 56.31
C LEU A 320 -16.14 -11.66 57.08
N SER A 321 -17.30 -11.43 57.68
CA SER A 321 -17.60 -10.29 58.55
C SER A 321 -17.11 -10.53 59.96
#